data_AF-A0A2E1TYB7-F1
#
_entry.id   AF-A0A2E1TYB7-F1
#
_cell.length_a   1.000
_cell.length_b   1.000
_cell.length_c   1.000
_cell.angle_alpha   90.00
_cell.angle_beta   90.00
_cell.angle_gamma   90.00
#
_symmetry.space_group_name_H-M   'P 1'
#
loop_
_entity.id
_entity.type
_entity.pdbx_description
1 polymer ?
#
loop_
_entity_poly.entity_id
_entity_poly.type
_entity_poly.pdbx_seq_one_letter_code
_entity_poly.pdbx_strand_id
1 'polypeptide(L)'
;MSIKEGNNANIKWIGVTSVLFGVLLLANHGNEILRQSVIAPGVAIESAADCRPDELEEENLSLRECQLMVSNVQIILASSPSWFRSVSICLYLLGFVSALLSLVFGMRFVSSPNSAQRPLRASFVSLVAIDLLIFVAVSTTGPLLRSIYLWPNLLWLFIHLALLAAVLSYNSESAQEVN
;
A
#
# COMPACT_ATOMS: atom_id res chain seq x y z
N MET A 1 22.27 27.02 -18.08
CA MET A 1 21.22 26.15 -17.52
C MET A 1 19.94 26.96 -17.51
N SER A 2 19.08 26.72 -18.50
CA SER A 2 17.94 27.60 -18.80
C SER A 2 16.80 27.31 -17.83
N ILE A 3 16.05 28.33 -17.42
CA ILE A 3 14.85 28.22 -16.56
C ILE A 3 13.85 27.18 -17.13
N LYS A 4 13.86 26.99 -18.45
CA LYS A 4 13.09 25.98 -19.19
C LYS A 4 13.48 24.52 -18.85
N GLU A 5 14.77 24.24 -18.62
CA GLU A 5 15.25 22.92 -18.17
C GLU A 5 14.86 22.65 -16.71
N GLY A 6 14.91 23.68 -15.86
CA GLY A 6 14.53 23.58 -14.44
C GLY A 6 13.06 23.22 -14.24
N ASN A 7 12.15 23.87 -14.98
CA ASN A 7 10.72 23.56 -14.90
C ASN A 7 10.37 22.17 -15.45
N ASN A 8 11.00 21.75 -16.56
CA ASN A 8 10.78 20.42 -17.13
C ASN A 8 11.29 19.30 -16.23
N ALA A 9 12.42 19.50 -15.55
CA ALA A 9 12.92 18.54 -14.56
C ALA A 9 11.92 18.39 -13.40
N ASN A 10 11.37 19.49 -12.88
CA ASN A 10 10.40 19.48 -11.77
C ASN A 10 9.11 18.72 -12.13
N ILE A 11 8.59 18.88 -13.35
CA ILE A 11 7.39 18.15 -13.82
C ILE A 11 7.67 16.64 -13.93
N LYS A 12 8.82 16.24 -14.50
CA LYS A 12 9.17 14.82 -14.64
C LYS A 12 9.30 14.10 -13.29
N TRP A 13 9.69 14.82 -12.23
CA TRP A 13 9.76 14.26 -10.88
C TRP A 13 8.41 13.77 -10.36
N ILE A 14 7.29 14.36 -10.78
CA ILE A 14 5.94 13.86 -10.41
C ILE A 14 5.73 12.44 -10.97
N GLY A 15 6.11 12.21 -12.23
CA GLY A 15 6.02 10.89 -12.85
C GLY A 15 6.97 9.88 -12.20
N VAL A 16 8.22 10.28 -11.95
CA VAL A 16 9.23 9.41 -11.31
C VAL A 16 8.82 9.02 -9.88
N THR A 17 8.38 9.99 -9.08
CA THR A 17 7.92 9.72 -7.70
C THR A 17 6.66 8.86 -7.68
N SER A 18 5.72 9.07 -8.62
CA SER A 18 4.55 8.19 -8.79
C SER A 18 4.95 6.74 -9.06
N VAL A 19 5.94 6.50 -9.92
CA VAL A 19 6.43 5.14 -10.22
C VAL A 19 7.09 4.52 -8.99
N LEU A 20 7.97 5.27 -8.31
CA LEU A 20 8.66 4.79 -7.12
C LEU A 20 7.67 4.38 -6.01
N PHE A 21 6.73 5.25 -5.66
CA PHE A 21 5.73 4.95 -4.64
C PHE A 21 4.73 3.89 -5.10
N GLY A 22 4.43 3.81 -6.40
CA GLY A 22 3.63 2.73 -6.97
C GLY A 22 4.27 1.35 -6.75
N VAL A 23 5.58 1.21 -6.99
CA VAL A 23 6.31 -0.05 -6.73
C VAL A 23 6.32 -0.40 -5.25
N LEU A 24 6.60 0.58 -4.37
CA LEU A 24 6.60 0.37 -2.92
C LEU A 24 5.21 -0.04 -2.42
N LEU A 25 4.15 0.56 -2.95
CA LEU A 25 2.78 0.24 -2.58
C LEU A 25 2.38 -1.16 -3.06
N LEU A 26 2.81 -1.58 -4.26
CA LEU A 26 2.59 -2.94 -4.77
C LEU A 26 3.21 -3.98 -3.85
N ALA A 27 4.46 -3.76 -3.41
CA ALA A 27 5.12 -4.64 -2.47
C ALA A 27 4.37 -4.70 -1.13
N ASN A 28 3.94 -3.56 -0.61
CA ASN A 28 3.20 -3.47 0.65
C ASN A 28 1.84 -4.19 0.56
N HIS A 29 1.04 -3.89 -0.45
CA HIS A 29 -0.27 -4.52 -0.66
C HIS A 29 -0.16 -6.01 -0.97
N GLY A 30 0.84 -6.42 -1.77
CA GLY A 30 1.12 -7.82 -2.06
C GLY A 30 1.44 -8.62 -0.81
N ASN A 31 2.31 -8.09 0.06
CA ASN A 31 2.64 -8.72 1.35
C ASN A 31 1.42 -8.83 2.25
N GLU A 32 0.57 -7.82 2.31
CA GLU A 32 -0.63 -7.88 3.15
C GLU A 32 -1.67 -8.86 2.61
N ILE A 33 -1.86 -8.95 1.29
CA ILE A 33 -2.73 -9.96 0.66
C ILE A 33 -2.23 -11.37 1.00
N LEU A 34 -0.92 -11.62 0.89
CA LEU A 34 -0.31 -12.91 1.26
C LEU A 34 -0.45 -13.21 2.75
N ARG A 35 -0.22 -12.22 3.61
CA ARG A 35 -0.41 -12.36 5.05
C ARG A 35 -1.85 -12.76 5.38
N GLN A 36 -2.84 -12.09 4.78
CA GLN A 36 -4.24 -12.38 4.99
C GLN A 36 -4.69 -13.70 4.35
N SER A 37 -4.02 -14.20 3.31
CA SER A 37 -4.34 -15.51 2.71
C SER A 37 -3.85 -16.66 3.60
N VAL A 38 -2.67 -16.53 4.20
CA VAL A 38 -2.06 -17.54 5.09
C VAL A 38 -2.72 -17.56 6.48
N ILE A 39 -3.01 -16.39 7.05
CA ILE A 39 -3.65 -16.28 8.38
C ILE A 39 -5.17 -16.51 8.23
N ALA A 40 -5.58 -17.77 8.11
CA ALA A 40 -6.98 -18.17 7.99
C ALA A 40 -7.53 -18.77 9.30
N PRO A 41 -8.73 -18.36 9.77
CA PRO A 41 -9.40 -19.02 10.88
C PRO A 41 -9.72 -20.47 10.48
N GLY A 42 -9.13 -21.42 11.19
CA GLY A 42 -9.16 -22.85 10.88
C GLY A 42 -7.78 -23.50 10.85
N VAL A 43 -6.70 -22.74 10.59
CA VAL A 43 -5.33 -23.27 10.55
C VAL A 43 -4.64 -23.16 11.92
N ALA A 44 -5.04 -22.20 12.76
CA ALA A 44 -4.34 -21.87 14.00
C ALA A 44 -5.22 -21.84 15.27
N ILE A 45 -6.54 -22.06 15.15
CA ILE A 45 -7.47 -21.97 16.30
C ILE A 45 -7.55 -23.30 17.07
N GLU A 46 -7.18 -24.42 16.46
CA GLU A 46 -7.37 -25.75 17.06
C GLU A 46 -6.07 -26.53 17.33
N SER A 47 -4.92 -26.08 16.82
CA SER A 47 -3.64 -26.75 17.04
C SER A 47 -2.76 -25.99 18.03
N ALA A 48 -2.17 -26.73 18.97
CA ALA A 48 -1.01 -26.26 19.72
C ALA A 48 0.11 -25.85 18.74
N ALA A 49 1.01 -24.97 19.16
CA ALA A 49 2.16 -24.59 18.35
C ALA A 49 2.93 -25.85 17.90
N ASP A 50 2.86 -26.16 16.60
CA ASP A 50 3.53 -27.31 15.98
C ASP A 50 5.01 -26.96 15.71
N CYS A 51 5.77 -26.76 16.79
CA CYS A 51 7.19 -26.40 16.72
C CYS A 51 8.04 -27.67 16.60
N ARG A 52 8.03 -28.29 15.42
CA ARG A 52 8.76 -29.53 15.19
C ARG A 52 10.28 -29.32 15.22
N PRO A 53 11.06 -30.23 15.85
CA PRO A 53 12.50 -30.07 15.99
C PRO A 53 13.25 -29.95 14.66
N ASP A 54 12.80 -30.65 13.61
CA ASP A 54 13.39 -30.60 12.27
C ASP A 54 13.21 -29.24 11.59
N GLU A 55 12.04 -28.60 11.74
CA GLU A 55 11.79 -27.25 11.19
C GLU A 55 12.53 -26.16 11.98
N LEU A 56 12.70 -26.34 13.29
CA LEU A 56 13.48 -25.42 14.12
C LEU A 56 14.96 -25.39 13.72
N GLU A 57 15.52 -26.55 13.36
CA GLU A 57 16.89 -26.65 12.86
C GLU A 57 17.02 -26.04 11.46
N GLU A 58 16.06 -26.29 10.57
CA GLU A 58 16.05 -25.75 9.20
C GLU A 58 15.90 -24.22 9.16
N GLU A 59 15.01 -23.65 9.95
CA GLU A 59 14.74 -22.20 10.02
C GLU A 59 15.68 -21.46 11.01
N ASN A 60 16.57 -22.19 11.68
CA ASN A 60 17.47 -21.67 12.73
C ASN A 60 16.73 -20.87 13.81
N LEU A 61 15.64 -21.45 14.33
CA LEU A 61 14.77 -20.86 15.35
C LEU A 61 14.90 -21.60 16.68
N SER A 62 14.87 -20.88 17.80
CA SER A 62 14.68 -21.50 19.09
C SER A 62 13.22 -21.93 19.30
N LEU A 63 13.01 -22.98 20.11
CA LEU A 63 11.65 -23.42 20.50
C LEU A 63 10.82 -22.26 21.09
N ARG A 64 11.46 -21.37 21.85
CA ARG A 64 10.80 -20.22 22.48
C ARG A 64 10.34 -19.20 21.44
N GLU A 65 11.15 -18.92 20.43
CA GLU A 65 10.80 -18.00 19.34
C GLU A 65 9.62 -18.55 18.53
N CYS A 66 9.64 -19.84 18.18
CA CYS A 66 8.51 -20.47 17.49
C CYS A 66 7.21 -20.35 18.28
N GLN A 67 7.22 -20.67 19.58
CA GLN A 67 6.05 -20.54 20.44
C GLN A 67 5.52 -19.10 20.52
N LEU A 68 6.41 -18.11 20.57
CA LEU A 68 6.04 -16.70 20.58
C LEU A 68 5.42 -16.26 19.24
N MET A 69 5.95 -16.72 18.10
CA MET A 69 5.40 -16.42 16.78
C MET A 69 3.99 -17.00 16.62
N VAL A 70 3.78 -18.26 17.00
CA VAL A 70 2.45 -18.90 16.95
C VAL A 70 1.48 -18.17 17.89
N SER A 71 1.90 -17.88 19.12
CA SER A 71 1.07 -17.14 20.07
C SER A 71 0.66 -15.76 19.53
N ASN A 72 1.57 -15.04 18.87
CA ASN A 72 1.27 -13.77 18.24
C ASN A 72 0.20 -13.90 17.13
N VAL A 73 0.31 -14.92 16.27
CA VAL A 73 -0.70 -15.20 15.23
C VAL A 73 -2.07 -15.53 15.84
N GLN A 74 -2.10 -16.36 16.88
CA GLN A 74 -3.34 -16.70 17.59
C GLN A 74 -3.99 -15.47 18.23
N ILE A 75 -3.19 -14.59 18.85
CA ILE A 75 -3.66 -13.33 19.42
C ILE A 75 -4.25 -12.42 18.33
N ILE A 76 -3.61 -12.33 17.17
CA ILE A 76 -4.13 -11.56 16.02
C ILE A 76 -5.47 -12.14 15.55
N LEU A 77 -5.57 -13.46 15.39
CA LEU A 77 -6.82 -14.11 14.97
C LEU A 77 -7.94 -13.92 15.99
N ALA A 78 -7.66 -14.10 17.28
CA ALA A 78 -8.64 -13.96 18.35
C ALA A 78 -9.15 -12.52 18.50
N SER A 79 -8.32 -11.53 18.18
CA SER A 79 -8.68 -10.11 18.26
C SER A 79 -9.26 -9.53 16.97
N SER A 80 -9.25 -10.29 15.87
CA SER A 80 -9.73 -9.85 14.56
C SER A 80 -11.23 -10.10 14.40
N PRO A 81 -12.03 -9.08 14.05
CA PRO A 81 -13.43 -9.30 13.66
C PRO A 81 -13.53 -10.20 12.43
N SER A 82 -14.56 -11.05 12.36
CA SER A 82 -14.75 -12.01 11.25
C SER A 82 -14.88 -11.35 9.87
N TRP A 83 -15.42 -10.12 9.82
CA TRP A 83 -15.58 -9.35 8.58
C TRP A 83 -14.28 -8.67 8.12
N PHE A 84 -13.33 -8.41 9.04
CA PHE A 84 -12.16 -7.57 8.76
C PHE A 84 -11.29 -8.17 7.67
N ARG A 85 -11.05 -9.48 7.71
CA ARG A 85 -10.24 -10.19 6.71
C ARG A 85 -10.78 -10.00 5.29
N SER A 86 -12.05 -10.29 5.07
CA SER A 86 -12.65 -10.22 3.74
C SER A 86 -12.66 -8.79 3.18
N VAL A 87 -12.98 -7.81 4.04
CA VAL A 87 -12.96 -6.39 3.67
C VAL A 87 -11.52 -5.94 3.35
N SER A 88 -10.56 -6.26 4.19
CA SER A 88 -9.15 -5.91 4.00
C SER A 88 -8.60 -6.50 2.71
N ILE A 89 -8.82 -7.80 2.44
CA ILE A 89 -8.37 -8.42 1.17
C ILE A 89 -8.94 -7.67 -0.03
N CYS A 90 -10.24 -7.36 -0.02
CA CYS A 90 -10.88 -6.61 -1.11
C CYS A 90 -10.24 -5.23 -1.30
N LEU A 91 -10.07 -4.46 -0.22
CA LEU A 91 -9.48 -3.12 -0.27
C LEU A 91 -8.01 -3.15 -0.72
N TYR A 92 -7.21 -4.09 -0.21
CA TYR A 92 -5.80 -4.24 -0.62
C TYR A 92 -5.67 -4.67 -2.09
N LEU A 93 -6.56 -5.52 -2.61
CA LEU A 93 -6.61 -5.86 -4.03
C LEU A 93 -6.97 -4.66 -4.90
N LEU A 94 -7.99 -3.87 -4.51
CA LEU A 94 -8.33 -2.63 -5.22
C LEU A 94 -7.17 -1.63 -5.21
N GLY A 95 -6.49 -1.51 -4.07
CA GLY A 95 -5.30 -0.67 -3.92
C GLY A 95 -4.14 -1.17 -4.80
N PHE A 96 -3.95 -2.49 -4.88
CA PHE A 96 -2.92 -3.10 -5.73
C PHE A 96 -3.16 -2.78 -7.21
N VAL A 97 -4.40 -2.91 -7.68
CA VAL A 97 -4.77 -2.54 -9.06
C VAL A 97 -4.57 -1.03 -9.28
N SER A 98 -4.98 -0.19 -8.34
CA SER A 98 -4.81 1.26 -8.44
C SER A 98 -3.32 1.67 -8.45
N ALA A 99 -2.47 0.94 -7.73
CA ALA A 99 -1.02 1.12 -7.73
C ALA A 99 -0.39 0.73 -9.08
N LEU A 100 -0.86 -0.35 -9.72
CA LEU A 100 -0.43 -0.69 -11.09
C LEU A 100 -0.80 0.44 -12.07
N LEU A 101 -2.01 0.99 -11.94
CA LEU A 101 -2.44 2.10 -12.79
C LEU A 101 -1.60 3.37 -12.55
N SER A 102 -1.28 3.71 -11.30
CA SER A 102 -0.41 4.86 -11.00
C SER A 102 1.01 4.67 -11.52
N LEU A 103 1.53 3.44 -11.53
CA LEU A 103 2.82 3.10 -12.13
C LEU A 103 2.79 3.31 -13.65
N VAL A 104 1.81 2.71 -14.34
CA VAL A 104 1.67 2.81 -15.81
C VAL A 104 1.48 4.27 -16.24
N PHE A 105 0.59 5.00 -15.59
CA PHE A 105 0.36 6.41 -15.93
C PHE A 105 1.47 7.33 -15.46
N GLY A 106 2.19 6.99 -14.38
CA GLY A 106 3.38 7.71 -13.93
C GLY A 106 4.51 7.62 -14.96
N MET A 107 4.78 6.43 -15.50
CA MET A 107 5.73 6.25 -16.61
C MET A 107 5.31 7.05 -17.84
N ARG A 108 4.03 6.99 -18.21
CA ARG A 108 3.49 7.75 -19.35
C ARG A 108 3.58 9.26 -19.11
N PHE A 109 3.42 9.72 -17.87
CA PHE A 109 3.52 11.13 -17.50
C PHE A 109 4.93 11.69 -17.72
N VAL A 110 5.99 10.89 -17.52
CA VAL A 110 7.37 11.32 -17.81
C VAL A 110 7.57 11.64 -19.29
N SER A 111 6.93 10.88 -20.18
CA SER A 111 7.07 11.02 -21.63
C SER A 111 6.03 11.96 -22.26
N SER A 112 4.80 11.94 -21.77
CA SER A 112 3.66 12.70 -22.30
C SER A 112 2.74 13.19 -21.17
N PRO A 113 3.13 14.24 -20.44
CA PRO A 113 2.39 14.76 -19.29
C PRO A 113 0.93 15.14 -19.61
N ASN A 114 0.70 15.84 -20.73
CA ASN A 114 -0.63 16.32 -21.14
C ASN A 114 -1.65 15.18 -21.34
N SER A 115 -1.22 14.05 -21.92
CA SER A 115 -2.09 12.90 -22.15
C SER A 115 -2.28 12.06 -20.88
N ALA A 116 -1.26 12.03 -20.01
CA ALA A 116 -1.24 11.18 -18.82
C ALA A 116 -1.83 11.84 -17.56
N GLN A 117 -1.96 13.18 -17.52
CA GLN A 117 -2.44 13.90 -16.33
C GLN A 117 -3.81 13.41 -15.85
N ARG A 118 -4.80 13.35 -16.75
CA ARG A 118 -6.17 12.91 -16.40
C ARG A 118 -6.21 11.50 -15.81
N PRO A 119 -5.65 10.47 -16.47
CA PRO A 119 -5.68 9.11 -15.91
C PRO A 119 -4.81 8.99 -14.66
N LEU A 120 -3.65 9.67 -14.57
CA LEU A 120 -2.81 9.67 -13.38
C LEU A 120 -3.54 10.27 -12.17
N ARG A 121 -4.25 11.39 -12.38
CA ARG A 121 -5.11 12.01 -11.36
C ARG A 121 -6.20 11.04 -10.89
N ALA A 122 -6.85 10.35 -11.82
CA ALA A 122 -7.89 9.38 -11.47
C ALA A 122 -7.33 8.23 -10.60
N SER A 123 -6.14 7.72 -10.92
CA SER A 123 -5.48 6.70 -10.08
C SER A 123 -5.21 7.19 -8.67
N PHE A 124 -4.70 8.41 -8.48
CA PHE A 124 -4.46 8.95 -7.14
C PHE A 124 -5.75 9.23 -6.36
N VAL A 125 -6.81 9.70 -7.03
CA VAL A 125 -8.13 9.84 -6.38
C VAL A 125 -8.63 8.48 -5.89
N SER A 126 -8.50 7.43 -6.70
CA SER A 126 -8.86 6.06 -6.29
C SER A 126 -8.02 5.58 -5.10
N LEU A 127 -6.70 5.81 -5.11
CA LEU A 127 -5.81 5.45 -4.01
C LEU A 127 -6.20 6.14 -2.70
N VAL A 128 -6.43 7.46 -2.73
CA VAL A 128 -6.89 8.22 -1.55
C VAL A 128 -8.24 7.69 -1.04
N ALA A 129 -9.18 7.37 -1.93
CA ALA A 129 -10.45 6.78 -1.52
C ALA A 129 -10.27 5.42 -0.83
N ILE A 130 -9.37 4.58 -1.34
CA ILE A 130 -9.04 3.27 -0.76
C ILE A 130 -8.38 3.44 0.61
N ASP A 131 -7.42 4.35 0.77
CA ASP A 131 -6.77 4.62 2.05
C ASP A 131 -7.77 5.08 3.12
N LEU A 132 -8.77 5.90 2.73
CA LEU A 132 -9.85 6.32 3.61
C LEU A 132 -10.75 5.15 4.02
N LEU A 133 -11.07 4.25 3.10
CA LEU A 133 -11.84 3.04 3.40
C LEU A 133 -11.07 2.10 4.34
N ILE A 134 -9.76 1.92 4.12
CA ILE A 134 -8.90 1.14 5.02
C ILE A 134 -8.81 1.83 6.39
N PHE A 135 -8.66 3.16 6.43
CA PHE A 135 -8.64 3.93 7.67
C PHE A 135 -9.91 3.70 8.50
N VAL A 136 -11.08 3.79 7.87
CA VAL A 136 -12.37 3.55 8.52
C VAL A 136 -12.48 2.11 8.99
N ALA A 137 -12.13 1.14 8.14
CA ALA A 137 -12.14 -0.27 8.50
C ALA A 137 -11.27 -0.53 9.73
N VAL A 138 -10.01 -0.09 9.72
CA VAL A 138 -9.07 -0.26 10.84
C VAL A 138 -9.52 0.48 12.09
N SER A 139 -10.06 1.69 11.98
CA SER A 139 -10.50 2.50 13.13
C SER A 139 -11.62 1.85 13.93
N THR A 140 -12.41 0.99 13.30
CA THR A 140 -13.50 0.24 13.96
C THR A 140 -13.05 -1.10 14.56
N THR A 141 -11.76 -1.45 14.46
CA THR A 141 -11.21 -2.70 15.01
C THR A 141 -10.66 -2.55 16.44
N GLY A 142 -10.28 -3.68 17.05
CA GLY A 142 -9.63 -3.73 18.35
C GLY A 142 -8.27 -2.99 18.39
N PRO A 143 -7.75 -2.68 19.59
CA PRO A 143 -6.52 -1.90 19.77
C PRO A 143 -5.29 -2.54 19.10
N LEU A 144 -5.22 -3.87 19.07
CA LEU A 144 -4.11 -4.60 18.43
C LEU A 144 -4.06 -4.32 16.92
N LEU A 145 -5.17 -4.52 16.21
CA LEU A 145 -5.24 -4.28 14.76
C LEU A 145 -4.99 -2.79 14.46
N ARG A 146 -5.53 -1.88 15.28
CA ARG A 146 -5.22 -0.45 15.16
C ARG A 146 -3.72 -0.16 15.30
N SER A 147 -3.03 -0.76 16.27
CA SER A 147 -1.57 -0.55 16.41
C SER A 147 -0.75 -1.08 15.23
N ILE A 148 -1.24 -2.11 14.54
CA ILE A 148 -0.55 -2.73 13.39
C ILE A 148 -0.79 -1.90 12.12
N TYR A 149 -2.03 -1.50 11.86
CA TYR A 149 -2.44 -1.00 10.54
C TYR A 149 -2.63 0.52 10.45
N LEU A 150 -2.97 1.20 11.55
CA LEU A 150 -3.40 2.60 11.49
C LEU A 150 -2.29 3.53 11.02
N TRP A 151 -1.09 3.39 11.60
CA TRP A 151 0.03 4.26 11.27
C TRP A 151 0.56 4.05 9.85
N PRO A 152 0.83 2.82 9.38
CA PRO A 152 1.18 2.57 7.99
C PRO A 152 0.13 3.12 7.00
N ASN A 153 -1.16 2.96 7.30
CA ASN A 153 -2.23 3.47 6.43
C ASN A 153 -2.26 5.00 6.37
N LEU A 154 -2.07 5.68 7.50
CA LEU A 154 -1.99 7.15 7.54
C LEU A 154 -0.80 7.67 6.73
N LEU A 155 0.35 7.01 6.81
CA LEU A 155 1.53 7.37 6.03
C LEU A 155 1.21 7.32 4.52
N TRP A 156 0.60 6.23 4.05
CA TRP A 156 0.19 6.09 2.65
C TRP A 156 -0.84 7.12 2.22
N LEU A 157 -1.84 7.40 3.06
CA LEU A 157 -2.83 8.45 2.82
C LEU A 157 -2.17 9.81 2.56
N PHE A 158 -1.20 10.20 3.40
CA PHE A 158 -0.51 11.48 3.22
C PHE A 158 0.39 11.50 1.98
N ILE A 159 1.05 10.38 1.64
CA ILE A 159 1.82 10.25 0.41
C ILE A 159 0.91 10.44 -0.81
N HIS A 160 -0.23 9.76 -0.86
CA HIS A 160 -1.16 9.87 -1.99
C HIS A 160 -1.82 11.25 -2.07
N LEU A 161 -2.14 11.89 -0.95
CA LEU A 161 -2.62 13.27 -0.94
C LEU A 161 -1.57 14.25 -1.48
N ALA A 162 -0.30 14.10 -1.09
CA ALA A 162 0.78 14.94 -1.59
C ALA A 162 0.99 14.75 -3.11
N LEU A 163 0.99 13.51 -3.59
CA LEU A 163 1.11 13.21 -5.03
C LEU A 163 -0.10 13.70 -5.82
N LEU A 164 -1.31 13.55 -5.27
CA LEU A 164 -2.54 14.10 -5.86
C LEU A 164 -2.46 15.62 -5.98
N ALA A 165 -2.03 16.30 -4.91
CA ALA A 165 -1.84 17.75 -4.92
C ALA A 165 -0.82 18.18 -5.99
N ALA A 166 0.29 17.45 -6.12
CA ALA A 166 1.30 17.70 -7.16
C ALA A 166 0.68 17.57 -8.58
N VAL A 167 -0.07 16.50 -8.84
CA VAL A 167 -0.74 16.28 -10.14
C VAL A 167 -1.84 17.32 -10.41
N LEU A 168 -2.55 17.79 -9.38
CA LEU A 168 -3.54 18.85 -9.49
C LEU A 168 -2.91 20.23 -9.74
N SER A 169 -1.74 20.48 -9.17
CA SER A 169 -0.99 21.73 -9.37
C SER A 169 -0.38 21.86 -10.77
N TYR A 170 -0.31 20.75 -11.52
CA TYR A 170 0.19 20.75 -12.89
C TYR A 170 -0.80 21.43 -13.84
N ASN A 171 -0.45 22.62 -14.33
CA ASN A 171 -1.17 23.34 -15.38
C ASN A 171 -0.51 23.12 -16.74
N SER A 172 -1.26 22.55 -17.68
CA SER A 172 -0.79 22.29 -19.05
C SER A 172 -0.65 23.58 -19.89
N GLU A 173 -1.42 24.63 -19.57
CA GLU A 173 -1.42 25.90 -20.33
C GLU A 173 -0.13 26.71 -20.14
N SER A 174 0.44 26.75 -18.92
CA SER A 174 1.72 27.43 -18.67
C SER A 174 2.92 26.73 -19.32
N ALA A 175 2.77 25.48 -19.77
CA ALA A 175 3.80 24.77 -20.52
C ALA A 175 3.76 25.08 -22.03
N GLN A 176 2.66 25.70 -22.52
CA GLN A 176 2.40 25.94 -23.93
C GLN A 176 2.74 27.37 -24.36
N GLU A 177 2.64 28.37 -23.47
CA GLU A 177 3.05 29.77 -23.75
C GLU A 177 4.56 29.99 -23.85
N VAL A 178 5.38 29.00 -23.50
CA VAL A 178 6.85 29.14 -23.48
C VAL A 178 7.50 28.53 -24.72
N ASN A 179 6.73 27.96 -25.67
CA ASN A 179 7.27 27.41 -26.92
C ASN A 179 7.22 28.38 -28.09
#